data_AF-A0A934Q630-F1
#
_entry.id   AF-A0A934Q630-F1
#
_cell.length_a   1.000
_cell.length_b   1.000
_cell.length_c   1.000
_cell.angle_alpha   90.00
_cell.angle_beta   90.00
_cell.angle_gamma   90.00
#
_symmetry.space_group_name_H-M   'P 1'
#
loop_
_entity.id
_entity.type
_entity.pdbx_description
1 polymer ?
#
loop_
_entity_poly.entity_id
_entity_poly.type
_entity_poly.pdbx_seq_one_letter_code
_entity_poly.pdbx_strand_id
1 'polypeptide(L)'
;MNPPVDREHREHDHLGREHRDRHDHEHLSADASIAVSADSVESGAARRSPSLAAWWRLCVCEAKMTVRDTAGLVIPLGLPIIILLTSASTASTEIVANGRSALDLFVLPLVSVMVVTMIGVLNMPSFLAYYRRSGILRRLATTPLSPLAVLAAQVAVSFVQALLGIALAFGVAAAFFGARPPIHAWTALGVLLLTMLAMYGIGMIVASLAPTPNAAVALGLIGFLGLGALGGMFGSRDALPGWMATVGEALPFGAGVEALSAAWAGMPADPAHLVSLAVSAVVGAAVAALFFRWE
;
A
#
# COMPACT_ATOMS: atom_id res chain seq x y z
N MET A 1 95.43 -15.34 -46.36
CA MET A 1 94.17 -14.96 -47.05
C MET A 1 93.01 -15.61 -46.30
N ASN A 2 92.57 -15.00 -45.19
CA ASN A 2 91.31 -15.34 -44.51
C ASN A 2 90.99 -14.20 -43.53
N PRO A 3 90.00 -13.35 -43.80
CA PRO A 3 89.41 -12.52 -42.76
C PRO A 3 88.03 -13.07 -42.34
N PRO A 4 87.70 -13.01 -41.05
CA PRO A 4 86.46 -13.55 -40.49
C PRO A 4 85.37 -12.49 -40.54
N VAL A 5 84.21 -12.81 -41.11
CA VAL A 5 82.99 -12.02 -40.97
C VAL A 5 81.84 -13.01 -40.90
N ASP A 6 81.26 -13.20 -39.70
CA ASP A 6 79.91 -13.74 -39.49
C ASP A 6 79.63 -13.93 -37.99
N ARG A 7 79.69 -12.85 -37.19
CA ARG A 7 79.17 -12.87 -35.82
C ARG A 7 78.12 -11.79 -35.52
N GLU A 8 78.14 -10.65 -36.21
CA GLU A 8 77.22 -9.55 -35.90
C GLU A 8 75.80 -9.70 -36.47
N HIS A 9 75.58 -10.57 -37.47
CA HIS A 9 74.24 -10.75 -38.06
C HIS A 9 73.31 -11.72 -37.31
N ARG A 10 73.82 -12.49 -36.34
CA ARG A 10 72.98 -13.40 -35.53
C ARG A 10 72.40 -12.76 -34.26
N GLU A 11 72.98 -11.68 -33.75
CA GLU A 11 72.48 -11.04 -32.52
C GLU A 11 71.28 -10.11 -32.78
N HIS A 12 71.22 -9.46 -33.94
CA HIS A 12 70.11 -8.57 -34.28
C HIS A 12 68.76 -9.29 -34.50
N ASP A 13 68.79 -10.56 -34.92
CA ASP A 13 67.58 -11.35 -35.18
C ASP A 13 66.99 -11.99 -33.90
N HIS A 14 67.79 -12.06 -32.82
CA HIS A 14 67.33 -12.52 -31.51
C HIS A 14 66.61 -11.43 -30.72
N LEU A 15 67.11 -10.19 -30.75
CA LEU A 15 66.50 -9.05 -30.05
C LEU A 15 65.11 -8.68 -30.62
N GLY A 16 64.91 -8.86 -31.93
CA GLY A 16 63.62 -8.61 -32.57
C GLY A 16 62.53 -9.63 -32.22
N ARG A 17 62.90 -10.89 -31.96
CA ARG A 17 61.96 -11.94 -31.55
C ARG A 17 61.52 -11.77 -30.10
N GLU A 18 62.45 -11.48 -29.18
CA GLU A 18 62.12 -11.25 -27.76
C GLU A 18 61.21 -10.03 -27.55
N HIS A 19 61.37 -8.97 -28.35
CA HIS A 19 60.53 -7.78 -28.26
C HIS A 19 59.10 -8.01 -28.77
N ARG A 20 58.93 -8.91 -29.74
CA ARG A 20 57.63 -9.28 -30.29
C ARG A 20 56.88 -10.24 -29.37
N ASP A 21 57.57 -11.22 -28.81
CA ASP A 21 57.00 -12.15 -27.83
C ASP A 21 56.55 -11.42 -26.54
N ARG A 22 57.29 -10.40 -26.09
CA ARG A 22 56.86 -9.54 -24.96
C ARG A 22 55.59 -8.75 -25.27
N HIS A 23 55.48 -8.19 -26.47
CA HIS A 23 54.29 -7.41 -26.85
C HIS A 23 53.04 -8.30 -26.93
N ASP A 24 53.17 -9.49 -27.52
CA ASP A 24 52.05 -10.44 -27.65
C ASP A 24 51.61 -10.97 -26.27
N HIS A 25 52.55 -11.16 -25.32
CA HIS A 25 52.23 -11.52 -23.94
C HIS A 25 51.55 -10.41 -23.14
N GLU A 26 51.91 -9.14 -23.35
CA GLU A 26 51.23 -8.00 -22.70
C GLU A 26 49.79 -7.84 -23.21
N HIS A 27 49.54 -8.03 -24.51
CA HIS A 27 48.20 -7.97 -25.08
C HIS A 27 47.30 -9.13 -24.60
N LEU A 28 47.82 -10.36 -24.54
CA LEU A 28 47.05 -11.50 -23.98
C LEU A 28 46.74 -11.32 -22.49
N SER A 29 47.66 -10.75 -21.71
CA SER A 29 47.48 -10.48 -20.28
C SER A 29 46.43 -9.39 -20.05
N ALA A 30 46.45 -8.33 -20.88
CA ALA A 30 45.47 -7.26 -20.83
C ALA A 30 44.06 -7.75 -21.20
N ASP A 31 43.93 -8.54 -22.26
CA ASP A 31 42.64 -9.10 -22.68
C ASP A 31 42.10 -10.13 -21.67
N ALA A 32 42.97 -10.95 -21.07
CA ALA A 32 42.59 -11.86 -19.98
C ALA A 32 42.17 -11.09 -18.70
N SER A 33 42.84 -10.00 -18.37
CA SER A 33 42.49 -9.10 -17.26
C SER A 33 41.13 -8.41 -17.49
N ILE A 34 40.86 -7.98 -18.72
CA ILE A 34 39.59 -7.36 -19.12
C ILE A 34 38.47 -8.41 -19.12
N ALA A 35 38.71 -9.62 -19.61
CA ALA A 35 37.74 -10.71 -19.60
C ALA A 35 37.40 -11.17 -18.17
N VAL A 36 38.40 -11.31 -17.28
CA VAL A 36 38.17 -11.65 -15.86
C VAL A 36 37.45 -10.51 -15.11
N SER A 37 37.72 -9.25 -15.48
CA SER A 37 36.99 -8.11 -14.93
C SER A 37 35.55 -8.03 -15.44
N ALA A 38 35.30 -8.40 -16.70
CA ALA A 38 33.94 -8.45 -17.26
C ALA A 38 33.10 -9.58 -16.62
N ASP A 39 33.70 -10.76 -16.43
CA ASP A 39 33.03 -11.94 -15.86
C ASP A 39 32.75 -11.78 -14.35
N SER A 40 33.61 -11.03 -13.64
CA SER A 40 33.38 -10.66 -12.22
C SER A 40 32.35 -9.54 -12.04
N VAL A 41 32.17 -8.66 -13.04
CA VAL A 41 31.09 -7.66 -13.08
C VAL A 41 29.75 -8.31 -13.44
N GLU A 42 29.72 -9.30 -14.35
CA GLU A 42 28.50 -10.05 -14.70
C GLU A 42 28.06 -11.02 -13.59
N SER A 43 29.00 -11.69 -12.91
CA SER A 43 28.69 -12.62 -11.81
C SER A 43 28.14 -11.94 -10.54
N GLY A 44 28.28 -10.60 -10.41
CA GLY A 44 27.71 -9.82 -9.32
C GLY A 44 26.24 -9.41 -9.51
N ALA A 45 25.70 -9.55 -10.73
CA ALA A 45 24.33 -9.16 -11.09
C ALA A 45 23.30 -10.29 -10.89
N ALA A 46 23.62 -11.28 -10.05
CA ALA A 46 22.61 -12.18 -9.51
C ALA A 46 21.55 -11.31 -8.81
N ARG A 47 20.35 -11.25 -9.39
CA ARG A 47 19.15 -10.56 -8.87
C ARG A 47 18.89 -11.05 -7.44
N ARG A 48 19.55 -10.46 -6.45
CA ARG A 48 19.25 -10.69 -5.05
C ARG A 48 17.85 -10.15 -4.86
N SER A 49 16.89 -11.05 -4.70
CA SER A 49 15.56 -10.71 -4.19
C SER A 49 15.76 -9.75 -3.01
N PRO A 50 15.08 -8.59 -2.98
CA PRO A 50 15.28 -7.61 -1.92
C PRO A 50 15.20 -8.33 -0.58
N SER A 51 16.27 -8.25 0.20
CA SER A 51 16.30 -8.92 1.50
C SER A 51 15.14 -8.42 2.34
N LEU A 52 14.60 -9.26 3.24
CA LEU A 52 13.51 -8.87 4.15
C LEU A 52 13.84 -7.55 4.90
N ALA A 53 15.12 -7.35 5.19
CA ALA A 53 15.66 -6.12 5.78
C ALA A 53 15.56 -4.89 4.87
N ALA A 54 15.69 -5.05 3.54
CA ALA A 54 15.51 -3.97 2.57
C ALA A 54 14.02 -3.58 2.45
N TRP A 55 13.11 -4.56 2.44
CA TRP A 55 11.67 -4.30 2.45
C TRP A 55 11.23 -3.61 3.74
N TRP A 56 11.78 -4.03 4.89
CA TRP A 56 11.54 -3.36 6.18
C TRP A 56 12.01 -1.90 6.17
N ARG A 57 13.22 -1.64 5.66
CA ARG A 57 13.74 -0.26 5.54
C ARG A 57 12.86 0.61 4.65
N LEU A 58 12.31 0.04 3.58
CA LEU A 58 11.35 0.73 2.71
C LEU A 58 10.06 1.08 3.46
N CYS A 59 9.50 0.12 4.20
CA CYS A 59 8.33 0.36 5.06
C CYS A 59 8.59 1.45 6.11
N VAL A 60 9.77 1.46 6.73
CA VAL A 60 10.15 2.49 7.71
C VAL A 60 10.28 3.87 7.05
N CYS A 61 10.85 3.96 5.85
CA CYS A 61 10.92 5.21 5.09
C CYS A 61 9.54 5.74 4.72
N GLU A 62 8.66 4.90 4.18
CA GLU A 62 7.28 5.23 3.84
C GLU A 62 6.46 5.63 5.08
N ALA A 63 6.61 4.91 6.19
CA ALA A 63 5.99 5.26 7.45
C ALA A 63 6.46 6.62 7.96
N LYS A 64 7.77 6.91 7.87
CA LYS A 64 8.32 8.21 8.27
C LYS A 64 7.84 9.35 7.38
N MET A 65 7.62 9.09 6.09
CA MET A 65 7.05 10.06 5.15
C MET A 65 5.56 10.31 5.46
N THR A 66 4.80 9.24 5.69
CA THR A 66 3.38 9.31 6.09
C THR A 66 3.21 10.07 7.40
N VAL A 67 4.07 9.81 8.40
CA VAL A 67 4.04 10.52 9.68
C VAL A 67 4.38 12.02 9.54
N ARG A 68 5.15 12.38 8.53
CA ARG A 68 5.49 13.77 8.22
C ARG A 68 4.46 14.46 7.32
N ASP A 69 3.60 13.71 6.65
CA ASP A 69 2.44 14.25 5.95
C ASP A 69 1.33 14.53 6.96
N THR A 70 1.41 15.71 7.57
CA THR A 70 0.42 16.19 8.54
C THR A 70 -1.00 16.16 7.97
N ALA A 71 -1.19 16.48 6.69
CA ALA A 71 -2.50 16.44 6.07
C ALA A 71 -3.01 15.00 5.92
N GLY A 72 -2.14 14.10 5.46
CA GLY A 72 -2.41 12.67 5.30
C GLY A 72 -2.66 11.91 6.61
N LEU A 73 -2.25 12.43 7.77
CA LEU A 73 -2.61 11.87 9.08
C LEU A 73 -3.81 12.56 9.72
N VAL A 74 -3.84 13.90 9.72
CA VAL A 74 -4.82 14.67 10.47
C VAL A 74 -6.23 14.49 9.90
N ILE A 75 -6.38 14.47 8.58
CA ILE A 75 -7.71 14.37 7.96
C ILE A 75 -8.38 13.00 8.21
N PRO A 76 -7.76 11.85 7.85
CA PRO A 76 -8.41 10.54 8.00
C PRO A 76 -8.57 10.08 9.45
N LEU A 77 -7.83 10.67 10.40
CA LEU A 77 -7.94 10.34 11.82
C LEU A 77 -8.79 11.38 12.55
N GLY A 78 -8.54 12.66 12.30
CA GLY A 78 -9.22 13.76 12.96
C GLY A 78 -10.71 13.80 12.66
N LEU A 79 -11.11 13.66 11.39
CA LEU A 79 -12.54 13.73 11.04
C LEU A 79 -13.35 12.59 11.70
N PRO A 80 -12.95 11.31 11.60
CA PRO A 80 -13.68 10.23 12.28
C PRO A 80 -13.63 10.34 13.81
N ILE A 81 -12.54 10.85 14.39
CA ILE A 81 -12.47 11.10 15.84
C ILE A 81 -13.43 12.22 16.27
N ILE A 82 -13.52 13.31 15.50
CA ILE A 82 -14.49 14.38 15.80
C ILE A 82 -15.91 13.81 15.75
N ILE A 83 -16.24 13.05 14.71
CA ILE A 83 -17.56 12.41 14.58
C ILE A 83 -17.82 11.40 15.71
N LEU A 84 -16.80 10.64 16.11
CA LEU A 84 -16.86 9.76 17.26
C LEU A 84 -17.19 10.54 18.53
N LEU A 85 -16.47 11.62 18.83
CA LEU A 85 -16.66 12.40 20.04
C LEU A 85 -18.05 13.06 20.09
N THR A 86 -18.51 13.62 18.97
CA THR A 86 -19.84 14.24 18.90
C THR A 86 -20.93 13.19 19.05
N SER A 87 -20.83 12.07 18.33
CA SER A 87 -21.84 11.01 18.37
C SER A 87 -21.84 10.26 19.70
N ALA A 88 -20.67 9.98 20.27
CA ALA A 88 -20.52 9.28 21.54
C ALA A 88 -21.14 10.05 22.71
N SER A 89 -21.13 11.39 22.68
CA SER A 89 -21.76 12.21 23.71
C SER A 89 -23.25 11.95 23.88
N THR A 90 -23.94 11.54 22.82
CA THR A 90 -25.37 11.22 22.81
C THR A 90 -25.61 9.72 22.85
N ALA A 91 -24.85 8.95 22.06
CA ALA A 91 -25.05 7.52 21.86
C ALA A 91 -24.51 6.62 22.98
N SER A 92 -23.68 7.15 23.89
CA SER A 92 -23.10 6.36 24.99
C SER A 92 -24.10 6.05 26.11
N THR A 93 -25.14 6.87 26.28
CA THR A 93 -26.17 6.70 27.32
C THR A 93 -27.37 5.90 26.85
N GLU A 94 -27.55 5.76 25.53
CA GLU A 94 -28.66 5.05 24.92
C GLU A 94 -28.32 3.55 24.80
N ILE A 95 -28.96 2.72 25.62
CA ILE A 95 -28.83 1.26 25.55
C ILE A 95 -29.82 0.74 24.51
N VAL A 96 -29.30 0.16 23.42
CA VAL A 96 -30.14 -0.27 22.28
C VAL A 96 -30.46 -1.75 22.36
N ALA A 97 -29.43 -2.61 22.35
CA ALA A 97 -29.62 -4.06 22.29
C ALA A 97 -28.57 -4.79 23.14
N ASN A 98 -28.96 -5.91 23.77
CA ASN A 98 -28.08 -6.78 24.55
C ASN A 98 -27.28 -6.05 25.66
N GLY A 99 -27.86 -5.00 26.25
CA GLY A 99 -27.18 -4.20 27.28
C GLY A 99 -25.96 -3.43 26.77
N ARG A 100 -25.85 -3.22 25.46
CA ARG A 100 -24.83 -2.39 24.79
C ARG A 100 -25.40 -1.04 24.36
N SER A 101 -24.52 -0.05 24.34
CA SER A 101 -24.84 1.30 23.92
C SER A 101 -24.94 1.41 22.39
N ALA A 102 -25.66 2.44 21.90
CA ALA A 102 -25.68 2.79 20.48
C ALA A 102 -24.26 3.10 19.95
N LEU A 103 -23.38 3.61 20.84
CA LEU A 103 -21.96 3.80 20.55
C LEU A 103 -21.30 2.51 20.08
N ASP A 104 -21.50 1.41 20.82
CA ASP A 104 -20.85 0.13 20.55
C ASP A 104 -21.36 -0.48 19.24
N LEU A 105 -22.66 -0.40 18.98
CA LEU A 105 -23.30 -1.12 17.88
C LEU A 105 -23.31 -0.36 16.56
N PHE A 106 -23.29 0.97 16.58
CA PHE A 106 -23.42 1.78 15.37
C PHE A 106 -22.24 2.73 15.16
N VAL A 107 -21.83 3.46 16.20
CA VAL A 107 -20.80 4.50 16.06
C VAL A 107 -19.41 3.90 15.84
N LEU A 108 -19.00 2.91 16.63
CA LEU A 108 -17.68 2.28 16.49
C LEU A 108 -17.49 1.57 15.14
N PRO A 109 -18.45 0.76 14.66
CA PRO A 109 -18.39 0.18 13.31
C PRO A 109 -18.28 1.25 12.22
N LEU A 110 -19.14 2.27 12.28
CA LEU A 110 -19.16 3.37 11.32
C LEU A 110 -17.80 4.10 11.27
N VAL A 111 -17.29 4.53 12.43
CA VAL A 111 -16.01 5.25 12.54
C VAL A 111 -14.86 4.38 12.03
N SER A 112 -14.89 3.07 12.30
CA SER A 112 -13.85 2.15 11.82
C SER A 112 -13.83 2.09 10.29
N VAL A 113 -14.99 1.92 9.66
CA VAL A 113 -15.10 1.91 8.20
C VAL A 113 -14.77 3.27 7.59
N MET A 114 -15.12 4.37 8.25
CA MET A 114 -14.73 5.72 7.83
C MET A 114 -13.21 5.89 7.78
N VAL A 115 -12.49 5.49 8.84
CA VAL A 115 -11.01 5.54 8.88
C VAL A 115 -10.42 4.72 7.73
N VAL A 116 -10.90 3.49 7.52
CA VAL A 116 -10.45 2.62 6.43
C VAL A 116 -10.70 3.26 5.07
N THR A 117 -11.87 3.84 4.87
CA THR A 117 -12.27 4.45 3.59
C THR A 117 -11.44 5.70 3.31
N MET A 118 -11.22 6.57 4.31
CA MET A 118 -10.40 7.76 4.11
C MET A 118 -8.95 7.40 3.77
N ILE A 119 -8.38 6.41 4.44
CA ILE A 119 -7.00 5.99 4.16
C ILE A 119 -6.91 5.27 2.81
N GLY A 120 -7.81 4.32 2.56
CA GLY A 120 -7.79 3.48 1.36
C GLY A 120 -8.23 4.19 0.08
N VAL A 121 -9.21 5.09 0.16
CA VAL A 121 -9.85 5.72 -1.01
C VAL A 121 -9.35 7.15 -1.26
N LEU A 122 -8.84 7.87 -0.26
CA LEU A 122 -8.30 9.24 -0.45
C LEU A 122 -6.78 9.26 -0.41
N ASN A 123 -6.17 8.76 0.66
CA ASN A 123 -4.74 8.94 0.87
C ASN A 123 -3.90 8.03 -0.03
N MET A 124 -4.15 6.73 0.01
CA MET A 124 -3.38 5.75 -0.75
C MET A 124 -3.33 6.09 -2.26
N PRO A 125 -4.46 6.47 -2.91
CA PRO A 125 -4.45 6.86 -4.32
C PRO A 125 -3.65 8.15 -4.59
N SER A 126 -3.67 9.10 -3.65
CA SER A 126 -2.90 10.34 -3.73
C SER A 126 -1.39 10.10 -3.69
N PHE A 127 -0.92 9.27 -2.75
CA PHE A 127 0.49 8.85 -2.70
C PHE A 127 0.91 8.16 -3.99
N LEU A 128 0.05 7.29 -4.51
CA LEU A 128 0.32 6.58 -5.75
C LEU A 128 0.42 7.53 -6.96
N ALA A 129 -0.50 8.48 -7.08
CA ALA A 129 -0.44 9.51 -8.12
C ALA A 129 0.79 10.42 -7.96
N TYR A 130 1.23 10.68 -6.72
CA TYR A 130 2.45 11.44 -6.44
C TYR A 130 3.68 10.71 -6.96
N TYR A 131 3.77 9.42 -6.68
CA TYR A 131 4.87 8.57 -7.15
C TYR A 131 4.94 8.49 -8.68
N ARG A 132 3.78 8.38 -9.37
CA ARG A 132 3.72 8.42 -10.84
C ARG A 132 4.20 9.76 -11.39
N ARG A 133 3.67 10.87 -10.85
CA ARG A 133 3.97 12.23 -11.33
C ARG A 133 5.43 12.65 -11.11
N SER A 134 6.02 12.24 -10.00
CA SER A 134 7.40 12.59 -9.63
C SER A 134 8.46 11.79 -10.41
N GLY A 135 8.04 10.82 -11.25
CA GLY A 135 8.96 9.96 -11.99
C GLY A 135 9.81 9.06 -11.09
N ILE A 136 9.46 8.98 -9.80
CA ILE A 136 10.16 8.14 -8.83
C ILE A 136 10.08 6.68 -9.25
N LEU A 137 8.96 6.23 -9.83
CA LEU A 137 8.86 4.86 -10.36
C LEU A 137 9.89 4.57 -11.46
N ARG A 138 10.12 5.51 -12.40
CA ARG A 138 11.14 5.36 -13.46
C ARG A 138 12.56 5.36 -12.90
N ARG A 139 12.84 6.19 -11.88
CA ARG A 139 14.14 6.20 -11.20
C ARG A 139 14.36 4.94 -10.36
N LEU A 140 13.32 4.43 -9.71
CA LEU A 140 13.39 3.18 -8.96
C LEU A 140 13.53 1.98 -9.89
N ALA A 141 12.98 1.99 -11.11
CA ALA A 141 13.21 0.95 -12.12
C ALA A 141 14.68 0.84 -12.57
N THR A 142 15.46 1.92 -12.42
CA THR A 142 16.92 1.91 -12.65
C THR A 142 17.74 1.48 -11.43
N THR A 143 17.08 1.22 -10.29
CA THR A 143 17.69 0.64 -9.08
C THR A 143 17.25 -0.81 -8.91
N PRO A 144 17.94 -1.66 -8.14
CA PRO A 144 17.54 -3.05 -7.90
C PRO A 144 16.23 -3.22 -7.10
N LEU A 145 15.51 -2.13 -6.77
CA LEU A 145 14.24 -2.14 -6.07
C LEU A 145 13.08 -2.25 -7.08
N SER A 146 12.30 -3.33 -6.99
CA SER A 146 11.14 -3.51 -7.86
C SER A 146 10.06 -2.45 -7.53
N PRO A 147 9.47 -1.79 -8.54
CA PRO A 147 8.37 -0.85 -8.33
C PRO A 147 7.18 -1.45 -7.57
N LEU A 148 6.95 -2.77 -7.72
CA LEU A 148 5.94 -3.52 -6.97
C LEU A 148 6.23 -3.57 -5.46
N ALA A 149 7.51 -3.60 -5.05
CA ALA A 149 7.88 -3.61 -3.63
C ALA A 149 7.52 -2.29 -2.93
N VAL A 150 7.56 -1.16 -3.65
CA VAL A 150 7.16 0.16 -3.14
C VAL A 150 5.66 0.23 -2.95
N LEU A 151 4.88 -0.26 -3.92
CA LEU A 151 3.42 -0.35 -3.77
C LEU A 151 3.04 -1.26 -2.61
N ALA A 152 3.69 -2.42 -2.49
CA ALA A 152 3.44 -3.34 -1.39
C ALA A 152 3.80 -2.70 -0.04
N ALA A 153 4.89 -1.95 0.05
CA ALA A 153 5.26 -1.20 1.24
C ALA A 153 4.23 -0.10 1.56
N GLN A 154 3.76 0.65 0.56
CA GLN A 154 2.77 1.70 0.75
C GLN A 154 1.41 1.14 1.22
N VAL A 155 0.97 0.03 0.63
CA VAL A 155 -0.24 -0.68 1.08
C VAL A 155 -0.06 -1.16 2.51
N ALA A 156 1.09 -1.75 2.86
CA ALA A 156 1.38 -2.18 4.23
C ALA A 156 1.39 -1.01 5.23
N VAL A 157 1.99 0.13 4.88
CA VAL A 157 2.02 1.33 5.72
C VAL A 157 0.62 1.90 5.90
N SER A 158 -0.16 2.00 4.81
CA SER A 158 -1.54 2.48 4.86
C SER A 158 -2.41 1.54 5.72
N PHE A 159 -2.17 0.23 5.64
CA PHE A 159 -2.86 -0.78 6.44
C PHE A 159 -2.55 -0.63 7.93
N VAL A 160 -1.28 -0.45 8.29
CA VAL A 160 -0.86 -0.13 9.66
C VAL A 160 -1.46 1.19 10.13
N GLN A 161 -1.49 2.21 9.28
CA GLN A 161 -2.10 3.51 9.58
C GLN A 161 -3.59 3.35 9.90
N ALA A 162 -4.32 2.54 9.14
CA ALA A 162 -5.73 2.28 9.38
C ALA A 162 -5.95 1.54 10.70
N LEU A 163 -5.15 0.51 10.99
CA LEU A 163 -5.21 -0.20 12.28
C LEU A 163 -4.92 0.73 13.46
N LEU A 164 -3.90 1.59 13.36
CA LEU A 164 -3.58 2.57 14.40
C LEU A 164 -4.70 3.59 14.57
N GLY A 165 -5.31 4.04 13.48
CA GLY A 165 -6.44 4.97 13.52
C GLY A 165 -7.67 4.40 14.20
N ILE A 166 -8.00 3.14 13.90
CA ILE A 166 -9.11 2.41 14.54
C ILE A 166 -8.79 2.16 16.02
N ALA A 167 -7.57 1.73 16.33
CA ALA A 167 -7.14 1.50 17.71
C ALA A 167 -7.19 2.79 18.53
N LEU A 168 -6.80 3.93 17.94
CA LEU A 168 -6.91 5.24 18.56
C LEU A 168 -8.38 5.63 18.80
N ALA A 169 -9.24 5.49 17.78
CA ALA A 169 -10.67 5.77 17.90
C ALA A 169 -11.32 4.91 19.00
N PHE A 170 -11.04 3.61 19.01
CA PHE A 170 -11.53 2.70 20.04
C PHE A 170 -10.97 3.06 21.43
N GLY A 171 -9.68 3.39 21.54
CA GLY A 171 -9.07 3.81 22.80
C GLY A 171 -9.71 5.07 23.37
N VAL A 172 -10.01 6.06 22.53
CA VAL A 172 -10.74 7.27 22.92
C VAL A 172 -12.16 6.91 23.37
N ALA A 173 -12.88 6.09 22.62
CA ALA A 173 -14.24 5.67 22.98
C ALA A 173 -14.28 4.90 24.31
N ALA A 174 -13.32 3.99 24.53
CA ALA A 174 -13.21 3.21 25.75
C ALA A 174 -12.85 4.09 26.96
N ALA A 175 -11.89 5.01 26.80
CA ALA A 175 -11.40 5.86 27.90
C ALA A 175 -12.42 6.92 28.34
N PHE A 176 -13.13 7.54 27.40
CA PHE A 176 -14.03 8.66 27.71
C PHE A 176 -15.50 8.24 27.86
N PHE A 177 -15.93 7.15 27.20
CA PHE A 177 -17.34 6.75 27.13
C PHE A 177 -17.61 5.31 27.57
N GLY A 178 -16.59 4.57 28.04
CA GLY A 178 -16.76 3.21 28.53
C GLY A 178 -17.14 2.19 27.45
N ALA A 179 -16.75 2.46 26.20
CA ALA A 179 -17.04 1.59 25.06
C ALA A 179 -16.54 0.15 25.26
N ARG A 180 -17.32 -0.82 24.79
CA ARG A 180 -17.03 -2.24 24.98
C ARG A 180 -16.46 -2.86 23.70
N PRO A 181 -15.51 -3.81 23.82
CA PRO A 181 -15.02 -4.54 22.67
C PRO A 181 -16.11 -5.44 22.05
N PRO A 182 -15.94 -5.84 20.78
CA PRO A 182 -16.86 -6.75 20.11
C PRO A 182 -16.97 -8.09 20.83
N ILE A 183 -18.15 -8.72 20.80
CA ILE A 183 -18.34 -10.07 21.36
C ILE A 183 -17.47 -11.06 20.59
N HIS A 184 -17.52 -10.99 19.26
CA HIS A 184 -16.76 -11.88 18.38
C HIS A 184 -15.57 -11.15 17.78
N ALA A 185 -14.51 -10.96 18.57
CA ALA A 185 -13.32 -10.24 18.15
C ALA A 185 -12.64 -10.80 16.90
N TRP A 186 -12.63 -12.13 16.72
CA TRP A 186 -12.08 -12.76 15.52
C TRP A 186 -12.92 -12.49 14.27
N THR A 187 -14.25 -12.52 14.40
CA THR A 187 -15.17 -12.17 13.30
C THR A 187 -15.03 -10.70 12.94
N ALA A 188 -14.98 -9.81 13.95
CA ALA A 188 -14.76 -8.38 13.76
C ALA A 188 -13.43 -8.11 13.02
N LEU A 189 -12.35 -8.79 13.40
CA LEU A 189 -11.06 -8.68 12.73
C LEU A 189 -11.15 -9.17 11.28
N GLY A 190 -11.76 -10.34 11.03
CA GLY A 190 -11.93 -10.87 9.67
C GLY A 190 -12.73 -9.94 8.75
N VAL A 191 -13.86 -9.42 9.24
CA VAL A 191 -14.69 -8.43 8.53
C VAL A 191 -13.92 -7.15 8.27
N LEU A 192 -13.17 -6.66 9.27
CA LEU A 192 -12.36 -5.46 9.14
C LEU A 192 -11.29 -5.61 8.06
N LEU A 193 -10.57 -6.73 8.06
CA LEU A 193 -9.56 -7.04 7.03
C LEU A 193 -10.20 -7.10 5.64
N LEU A 194 -11.35 -7.76 5.51
CA LEU A 194 -12.05 -7.86 4.24
C LEU A 194 -12.55 -6.50 3.76
N THR A 195 -13.02 -5.65 4.69
CA THR A 195 -13.42 -4.26 4.41
C THR A 195 -12.23 -3.42 3.96
N MET A 196 -11.07 -3.57 4.59
CA MET A 196 -9.83 -2.93 4.16
C MET A 196 -9.47 -3.33 2.73
N LEU A 197 -9.48 -4.63 2.41
CA LEU A 197 -9.20 -5.12 1.06
C LEU A 197 -10.19 -4.54 0.03
N ALA A 198 -11.48 -4.51 0.34
CA ALA A 198 -12.52 -3.95 -0.52
C ALA A 198 -12.31 -2.45 -0.77
N MET A 199 -12.06 -1.67 0.29
CA MET A 199 -11.84 -0.22 0.19
C MET A 199 -10.55 0.11 -0.55
N TYR A 200 -9.49 -0.67 -0.34
CA TYR A 200 -8.22 -0.49 -1.05
C TYR A 200 -8.39 -0.83 -2.53
N GLY A 201 -9.19 -1.84 -2.84
CA GLY A 201 -9.62 -2.13 -4.20
C GLY A 201 -10.26 -0.92 -4.88
N ILE A 202 -11.20 -0.26 -4.21
CA ILE A 202 -11.81 1.00 -4.71
C ILE A 202 -10.76 2.11 -4.85
N GLY A 203 -9.88 2.26 -3.87
CA GLY A 203 -8.77 3.21 -3.92
C GLY A 203 -7.89 3.01 -5.16
N MET A 204 -7.61 1.77 -5.55
CA MET A 204 -6.84 1.49 -6.75
C MET A 204 -7.57 1.94 -8.03
N ILE A 205 -8.90 1.82 -8.08
CA ILE A 205 -9.71 2.37 -9.17
C ILE A 205 -9.51 3.89 -9.23
N VAL A 206 -9.62 4.58 -8.09
CA VAL A 206 -9.39 6.04 -8.00
C VAL A 206 -7.97 6.40 -8.47
N ALA A 207 -6.96 5.65 -8.05
CA ALA A 207 -5.58 5.87 -8.43
C ALA A 207 -5.31 5.66 -9.93
N SER A 208 -6.07 4.75 -10.56
CA SER A 208 -5.98 4.49 -11.99
C SER A 208 -6.56 5.63 -12.84
N LEU A 209 -7.63 6.28 -12.35
CA LEU A 209 -8.28 7.40 -13.03
C LEU A 209 -7.58 8.74 -12.78
N ALA A 210 -6.88 8.88 -11.65
CA ALA A 210 -6.31 10.15 -11.22
C ALA A 210 -4.94 10.46 -11.88
N PRO A 211 -4.80 11.52 -12.68
CA PRO A 211 -3.52 11.91 -13.28
C PRO A 211 -2.59 12.67 -12.31
N THR A 212 -3.13 13.22 -11.22
CA THR A 212 -2.36 14.02 -10.25
C THR A 212 -2.78 13.70 -8.82
N PRO A 213 -1.93 13.95 -7.80
CA PRO A 213 -2.29 13.79 -6.38
C PRO A 213 -3.57 14.55 -6.01
N ASN A 214 -3.69 15.81 -6.46
CA ASN A 214 -4.86 16.62 -6.17
C ASN A 214 -6.13 16.04 -6.81
N ALA A 215 -6.03 15.50 -8.04
CA ALA A 215 -7.15 14.82 -8.67
C ALA A 215 -7.53 13.52 -7.92
N ALA A 216 -6.54 12.77 -7.41
CA ALA A 216 -6.77 11.57 -6.62
C ALA A 216 -7.51 11.90 -5.32
N VAL A 217 -7.10 12.96 -4.62
CA VAL A 217 -7.81 13.43 -3.42
C VAL A 217 -9.24 13.87 -3.75
N ALA A 218 -9.43 14.63 -4.83
CA ALA A 218 -10.77 15.08 -5.23
C ALA A 218 -11.71 13.92 -5.60
N LEU A 219 -11.24 12.99 -6.43
CA LEU A 219 -12.00 11.78 -6.79
C LEU A 219 -12.23 10.88 -5.57
N GLY A 220 -11.21 10.73 -4.72
CA GLY A 220 -11.32 9.99 -3.48
C GLY A 220 -12.36 10.59 -2.54
N LEU A 221 -12.40 11.92 -2.40
CA LEU A 221 -13.37 12.62 -1.57
C LEU A 221 -14.81 12.44 -2.10
N ILE A 222 -15.01 12.55 -3.41
CA ILE A 222 -16.31 12.26 -4.04
C ILE A 222 -16.70 10.80 -3.79
N GLY A 223 -15.76 9.87 -3.96
CA GLY A 223 -15.97 8.45 -3.69
C GLY A 223 -16.35 8.18 -2.24
N PHE A 224 -15.62 8.74 -1.28
CA PHE A 224 -15.90 8.62 0.15
C PHE A 224 -17.25 9.22 0.52
N LEU A 225 -17.59 10.41 0.04
CA LEU A 225 -18.88 11.03 0.32
C LEU A 225 -20.03 10.23 -0.31
N GLY A 226 -19.86 9.73 -1.53
CA GLY A 226 -20.87 8.90 -2.21
C GLY A 226 -21.07 7.55 -1.53
N LEU A 227 -19.97 6.84 -1.26
CA LEU A 227 -19.97 5.57 -0.54
C LEU A 227 -20.51 5.73 0.88
N GLY A 228 -20.15 6.80 1.58
CA GLY A 228 -20.63 7.12 2.92
C GLY A 228 -22.10 7.51 2.93
N ALA A 229 -22.56 8.35 2.00
CA ALA A 229 -23.96 8.77 1.93
C ALA A 229 -24.91 7.60 1.68
N LEU A 230 -24.60 6.75 0.70
CA LEU A 230 -25.32 5.49 0.46
C LEU A 230 -25.01 4.47 1.57
N GLY A 231 -23.86 4.63 2.21
CA GLY A 231 -23.29 3.89 3.33
C GLY A 231 -24.08 3.94 4.64
N GLY A 232 -24.95 4.94 4.82
CA GLY A 232 -25.55 5.24 6.12
C GLY A 232 -24.69 6.14 7.01
N MET A 233 -23.66 6.80 6.47
CA MET A 233 -22.77 7.68 7.24
C MET A 233 -23.44 8.96 7.75
N PHE A 234 -24.42 9.49 7.01
CA PHE A 234 -25.12 10.74 7.35
C PHE A 234 -26.49 10.54 8.01
N GLY A 235 -26.84 9.30 8.33
CA GLY A 235 -28.14 8.95 8.90
C GLY A 235 -28.50 7.50 8.57
N SER A 236 -29.59 6.99 9.16
CA SER A 236 -30.05 5.64 8.88
C SER A 236 -30.34 5.47 7.39
N ARG A 237 -29.95 4.32 6.84
CA ARG A 237 -30.31 3.92 5.47
C ARG A 237 -31.80 3.79 5.25
N ASP A 238 -32.56 3.54 6.31
CA ASP A 238 -34.02 3.46 6.24
C ASP A 238 -34.64 4.80 5.82
N ALA A 239 -33.91 5.91 5.98
CA ALA A 239 -34.33 7.22 5.52
C ALA A 239 -34.11 7.43 4.01
N LEU A 240 -33.37 6.54 3.33
CA LEU A 240 -33.13 6.62 1.90
C LEU A 240 -34.29 6.00 1.10
N PRO A 241 -34.60 6.49 -0.12
CA PRO A 241 -35.49 5.81 -1.04
C PRO A 241 -35.07 4.34 -1.24
N GLY A 242 -36.02 3.41 -1.33
CA GLY A 242 -35.74 1.97 -1.28
C GLY A 242 -34.63 1.48 -2.23
N TRP A 243 -34.57 2.00 -3.46
CA TRP A 243 -33.50 1.64 -4.41
C TRP A 243 -32.11 2.12 -3.97
N MET A 244 -32.01 3.28 -3.32
CA MET A 244 -30.74 3.80 -2.78
C MET A 244 -30.29 3.01 -1.56
N ALA A 245 -31.23 2.57 -0.72
CA ALA A 245 -30.92 1.71 0.42
C ALA A 245 -30.34 0.37 -0.04
N THR A 246 -30.95 -0.28 -1.03
CA THR A 246 -30.45 -1.55 -1.60
C THR A 246 -29.06 -1.40 -2.23
N VAL A 247 -28.84 -0.33 -3.00
CA VAL A 247 -27.51 -0.05 -3.58
C VAL A 247 -26.50 0.21 -2.46
N GLY A 248 -26.87 1.00 -1.46
CA GLY A 248 -26.06 1.26 -0.28
C GLY A 248 -25.62 -0.03 0.39
N GLU A 249 -26.56 -0.92 0.69
CA GLU A 249 -26.32 -2.20 1.34
C GLU A 249 -25.33 -3.07 0.56
N ALA A 250 -25.43 -3.06 -0.77
CA ALA A 250 -24.51 -3.76 -1.66
C ALA A 250 -23.12 -3.09 -1.76
N LEU A 251 -22.97 -1.81 -1.40
CA LEU A 251 -21.68 -1.13 -1.42
C LEU A 251 -20.81 -1.59 -0.25
N PRO A 252 -19.48 -1.71 -0.46
CA PRO A 252 -18.59 -2.28 0.55
C PRO A 252 -18.45 -1.39 1.79
N PHE A 253 -18.76 -0.10 1.71
CA PHE A 253 -18.82 0.77 2.89
C PHE A 253 -19.97 0.29 3.79
N GLY A 254 -21.14 0.10 3.20
CA GLY A 254 -22.31 -0.39 3.87
C GLY A 254 -22.18 -1.77 4.46
N ALA A 255 -21.82 -2.71 3.61
CA ALA A 255 -21.60 -4.10 3.99
C ALA A 255 -20.55 -4.20 5.10
N GLY A 256 -19.50 -3.37 5.05
CA GLY A 256 -18.48 -3.27 6.10
C GLY A 256 -19.04 -2.79 7.43
N VAL A 257 -19.87 -1.73 7.43
CA VAL A 257 -20.49 -1.21 8.66
C VAL A 257 -21.41 -2.26 9.27
N GLU A 258 -22.32 -2.83 8.50
CA GLU A 258 -23.31 -3.81 8.99
C GLU A 258 -22.65 -5.11 9.49
N ALA A 259 -21.71 -5.66 8.73
CA ALA A 259 -21.01 -6.88 9.15
C ALA A 259 -20.17 -6.65 10.42
N LEU A 260 -19.63 -5.45 10.59
CA LEU A 260 -18.86 -5.08 11.78
C LEU A 260 -19.79 -4.84 12.97
N SER A 261 -20.93 -4.16 12.76
CA SER A 261 -22.02 -4.03 13.75
C SER A 261 -22.53 -5.39 14.24
N ALA A 262 -22.72 -6.36 13.34
CA ALA A 262 -23.12 -7.73 13.71
C ALA A 262 -22.09 -8.40 14.64
N ALA A 263 -20.78 -8.24 14.37
CA ALA A 263 -19.73 -8.78 15.21
C ALA A 263 -19.69 -8.14 16.62
N TRP A 264 -20.04 -6.86 16.73
CA TRP A 264 -20.20 -6.16 18.02
C TRP A 264 -21.45 -6.63 18.78
N ALA A 265 -22.54 -6.89 18.06
CA ALA A 265 -23.79 -7.39 18.62
C ALA A 265 -23.72 -8.87 19.03
N GLY A 266 -22.69 -9.61 18.59
CA GLY A 266 -22.58 -11.06 18.79
C GLY A 266 -23.47 -11.87 17.85
N MET A 267 -23.87 -11.25 16.74
CA MET A 267 -24.67 -11.89 15.70
C MET A 267 -23.75 -12.44 14.61
N PRO A 268 -24.15 -13.52 13.92
CA PRO A 268 -23.43 -13.96 12.72
C PRO A 268 -23.49 -12.85 11.65
N ALA A 269 -22.36 -12.61 10.99
CA ALA A 269 -22.32 -11.68 9.86
C ALA A 269 -23.13 -12.24 8.69
N ASP A 270 -23.99 -11.41 8.09
CA ASP A 270 -24.78 -11.81 6.92
C ASP A 270 -23.84 -12.21 5.76
N PRO A 271 -24.00 -13.43 5.20
CA PRO A 271 -23.25 -13.85 4.01
C PRO A 271 -23.32 -12.86 2.85
N ALA A 272 -24.44 -12.14 2.66
CA ALA A 272 -24.59 -11.16 1.59
C ALA A 272 -23.58 -10.01 1.71
N HIS A 273 -23.37 -9.49 2.91
CA HIS A 273 -22.36 -8.45 3.17
C HIS A 273 -20.94 -8.97 2.94
N LEU A 274 -20.65 -10.19 3.39
CA LEU A 274 -19.34 -10.82 3.17
C LEU A 274 -19.06 -11.03 1.68
N VAL A 275 -20.07 -11.47 0.91
CA VAL A 275 -19.97 -11.61 -0.55
C VAL A 275 -19.77 -10.26 -1.22
N SER A 276 -20.50 -9.23 -0.84
CA SER A 276 -20.31 -7.86 -1.37
C SER A 276 -18.87 -7.36 -1.15
N LEU A 277 -18.34 -7.54 0.07
CA LEU A 277 -16.97 -7.15 0.39
C LEU A 277 -15.95 -7.96 -0.40
N ALA A 278 -16.14 -9.28 -0.50
CA ALA A 278 -15.26 -10.16 -1.27
C ALA A 278 -15.27 -9.83 -2.77
N VAL A 279 -16.45 -9.61 -3.35
CA VAL A 279 -16.60 -9.20 -4.76
C VAL A 279 -15.92 -7.85 -4.98
N SER A 280 -16.12 -6.88 -4.10
CA SER A 280 -15.49 -5.56 -4.20
C SER A 280 -13.96 -5.64 -4.12
N ALA A 281 -13.43 -6.49 -3.23
CA ALA A 281 -12.00 -6.75 -3.11
C ALA A 281 -11.44 -7.41 -4.37
N VAL A 282 -12.10 -8.43 -4.92
CA VAL A 282 -11.67 -9.13 -6.14
C VAL A 282 -11.74 -8.19 -7.35
N VAL A 283 -12.83 -7.44 -7.52
CA VAL A 283 -12.97 -6.46 -8.61
C VAL A 283 -11.90 -5.39 -8.51
N GLY A 284 -11.68 -4.84 -7.31
CA GLY A 284 -10.64 -3.83 -7.10
C GLY A 284 -9.22 -4.37 -7.36
N ALA A 285 -8.93 -5.60 -6.92
CA ALA A 285 -7.66 -6.27 -7.20
C ALA A 285 -7.48 -6.59 -8.70
N ALA A 286 -8.55 -7.00 -9.39
CA ALA A 286 -8.52 -7.23 -10.83
C ALA A 286 -8.29 -5.94 -11.60
N VAL A 287 -9.00 -4.85 -11.25
CA VAL A 287 -8.80 -3.54 -11.86
C VAL A 287 -7.37 -3.04 -11.59
N ALA A 288 -6.86 -3.21 -10.38
CA ALA A 288 -5.47 -2.91 -10.07
C ALA A 288 -4.53 -3.72 -10.98
N ALA A 289 -4.69 -5.03 -11.10
CA ALA A 289 -3.83 -5.86 -11.94
C ALA A 289 -3.89 -5.48 -13.44
N LEU A 290 -5.06 -5.09 -13.95
CA LEU A 290 -5.28 -4.79 -15.37
C LEU A 290 -4.83 -3.38 -15.76
N PHE A 291 -5.09 -2.37 -14.93
CA PHE A 291 -4.84 -0.97 -15.26
C PHE A 291 -3.48 -0.46 -14.77
N PHE A 292 -2.79 -1.21 -13.92
CA PHE A 292 -1.45 -0.86 -13.47
C PHE A 292 -0.40 -1.20 -14.53
N ARG A 293 -0.47 -0.47 -15.66
CA ARG A 293 0.57 -0.44 -16.68
C ARG A 293 1.60 0.61 -16.28
N TRP A 294 2.82 0.14 -16.06
CA TRP A 294 3.98 0.90 -15.59
C TRP A 294 4.54 1.75 -16.74
N GLU A 295 3.95 2.92 -16.99
CA GLU A 295 4.55 3.99 -17.81
C GLU A 295 5.28 5.02 -16.93
#